data_AF-A0AAE1F259-F1
#
_entry.id   AF-A0AAE1F259-F1
#
_cell.length_a   1.000
_cell.length_b   1.000
_cell.length_c   1.000
_cell.angle_alpha   90.00
_cell.angle_beta   90.00
_cell.angle_gamma   90.00
#
_symmetry.space_group_name_H-M   'P 1'
#
loop_
_entity.id
_entity.type
_entity.pdbx_description
1 polymer ?
#
loop_
_entity_poly.entity_id
_entity_poly.type
_entity_poly.pdbx_seq_one_letter_code
_entity_poly.pdbx_strand_id
1 'polypeptide(L)'
;MGKVRRLRQKYHASLSSNKNDDKNNDDGDTITTLPRDIPKLVPTFTGAPTGSVGNSGNMFAGLEIKLDDVVRSPTTTTHKTDEVDVMSTVSESRRDRTGSKRERMKKRRDEFMQKIDAIRAGKQAEKDRRKREKTVIVGDVHPMMNALPSLEELMTSSRAKTDNQKLKKSKGNLKQEDAQKNFLSDVKMFVAVTQDPVFNKDPFASLRQATENRLKYEDS
;
A
#
# COMPACT_ATOMS: atom_id res chain seq x y z
N MET A 1 6.01 9.56 -61.78
CA MET A 1 5.22 8.31 -61.64
C MET A 1 4.68 8.21 -60.22
N GLY A 2 3.36 8.39 -60.05
CA GLY A 2 2.71 8.51 -58.73
C GLY A 2 2.46 7.16 -58.05
N LYS A 3 2.55 7.12 -56.72
CA LYS A 3 2.32 5.92 -55.91
C LYS A 3 0.84 5.56 -55.91
N VAL A 4 0.50 4.41 -56.50
CA VAL A 4 -0.86 3.85 -56.52
C VAL A 4 -1.24 3.41 -55.10
N ARG A 5 -2.21 4.10 -54.48
CA ARG A 5 -2.79 3.71 -53.18
C ARG A 5 -3.80 2.59 -53.42
N ARG A 6 -3.50 1.38 -52.91
CA ARG A 6 -4.46 0.27 -52.92
C ARG A 6 -5.58 0.54 -51.91
N LEU A 7 -6.82 0.44 -52.37
CA LEU A 7 -8.02 0.59 -51.56
C LEU A 7 -8.13 -0.62 -50.62
N ARG A 8 -8.07 -0.37 -49.30
CA ARG A 8 -8.27 -1.44 -48.31
C ARG A 8 -9.76 -1.75 -48.18
N GLN A 9 -10.14 -2.97 -48.56
CA GLN A 9 -11.46 -3.51 -48.25
C GLN A 9 -11.55 -3.77 -46.74
N LYS A 10 -12.57 -3.18 -46.10
CA LYS A 10 -12.91 -3.45 -44.70
C LYS A 10 -13.89 -4.61 -44.68
N TYR A 11 -13.44 -5.78 -44.24
CA TYR A 11 -14.34 -6.89 -43.93
C TYR A 11 -14.82 -6.73 -42.49
N HIS A 12 -16.09 -6.35 -42.32
CA HIS A 12 -16.79 -6.49 -41.05
C HIS A 12 -17.55 -7.82 -41.10
N ALA A 13 -17.01 -8.85 -40.44
CA ALA A 13 -17.77 -10.07 -40.22
C ALA A 13 -18.81 -9.80 -39.14
N SER A 14 -20.05 -9.50 -39.55
CA SER A 14 -21.20 -9.55 -38.64
C SER A 14 -21.48 -11.01 -38.30
N LEU A 15 -21.18 -11.41 -37.07
CA LEU A 15 -21.72 -12.65 -36.50
C LEU A 15 -23.23 -12.48 -36.36
N SER A 16 -24.01 -12.99 -37.31
CA SER A 16 -25.42 -13.25 -37.08
C SER A 16 -25.52 -14.47 -36.18
N SER A 17 -25.75 -14.26 -34.89
CA SER A 17 -26.14 -15.33 -33.97
C SER A 17 -27.48 -15.89 -34.43
N ASN A 18 -27.49 -17.14 -34.88
CA ASN A 18 -28.71 -17.90 -35.07
C ASN A 18 -29.36 -18.11 -33.71
N LYS A 19 -30.57 -17.60 -33.56
CA LYS A 19 -31.44 -17.72 -32.38
C LYS A 19 -32.22 -19.02 -32.57
N ASN A 20 -31.93 -20.04 -31.78
CA ASN A 20 -32.86 -21.15 -31.58
C ASN A 20 -33.64 -20.84 -30.31
N ASP A 21 -34.95 -20.70 -30.48
CA ASP A 21 -35.93 -20.47 -29.44
C ASP A 21 -36.06 -21.73 -28.58
N ASP A 22 -35.90 -21.58 -27.27
CA ASP A 22 -36.64 -22.38 -26.30
C ASP A 22 -37.07 -21.46 -25.16
N LYS A 23 -38.39 -21.33 -25.00
CA LYS A 23 -39.08 -20.50 -24.01
C LYS A 23 -39.12 -21.25 -22.68
N ASN A 24 -38.86 -20.54 -21.57
CA ASN A 24 -39.66 -20.57 -20.34
C ASN A 24 -39.13 -19.55 -19.30
N ASN A 25 -39.95 -18.49 -19.09
CA ASN A 25 -40.26 -17.69 -17.89
C ASN A 25 -39.11 -16.97 -17.12
N ASP A 26 -39.04 -15.62 -17.16
CA ASP A 26 -39.63 -14.60 -16.22
C ASP A 26 -38.91 -14.58 -14.85
N ASP A 27 -38.38 -13.53 -14.24
CA ASP A 27 -38.26 -12.06 -14.40
C ASP A 27 -36.96 -11.67 -13.62
N GLY A 28 -36.19 -10.60 -13.81
CA GLY A 28 -36.42 -9.27 -14.35
C GLY A 28 -35.11 -8.47 -14.19
N ASP A 29 -34.60 -7.94 -15.30
CA ASP A 29 -33.46 -7.02 -15.37
C ASP A 29 -33.97 -5.57 -15.27
N THR A 30 -33.36 -4.74 -14.43
CA THR A 30 -33.31 -3.29 -14.68
C THR A 30 -31.89 -2.77 -14.50
N ILE A 31 -31.16 -2.71 -15.61
CA ILE A 31 -29.89 -2.00 -15.74
C ILE A 31 -30.24 -0.54 -16.06
N THR A 32 -30.19 0.33 -15.05
CA THR A 32 -30.33 1.77 -15.25
C THR A 32 -28.97 2.41 -15.55
N THR A 33 -28.97 3.14 -16.65
CA THR A 33 -27.97 4.06 -17.21
C THR A 33 -27.39 5.09 -16.23
N LEU A 34 -26.12 5.42 -16.48
CA LEU A 34 -25.18 6.33 -15.79
C LEU A 34 -25.73 7.73 -15.41
N PRO A 35 -25.09 8.44 -14.45
CA PRO A 35 -24.05 9.40 -14.85
C PRO A 35 -22.77 9.38 -13.97
N ARG A 36 -21.66 9.78 -14.59
CA ARG A 36 -20.35 10.01 -13.96
C ARG A 36 -20.30 11.44 -13.44
N ASP A 37 -20.25 11.61 -12.13
CA ASP A 37 -19.80 12.85 -11.50
C ASP A 37 -18.51 12.58 -10.70
N ILE A 38 -17.40 13.08 -11.22
CA ILE A 38 -16.09 13.07 -10.54
C ILE A 38 -15.94 14.46 -9.90
N PRO A 39 -15.87 14.60 -8.57
CA PRO A 39 -15.57 15.89 -7.96
C PRO A 39 -14.11 16.27 -8.27
N LYS A 40 -13.93 17.45 -8.86
CA LYS A 40 -12.61 18.09 -9.00
C LYS A 40 -12.10 18.45 -7.61
N LEU A 41 -11.15 17.68 -7.09
CA LEU A 41 -10.35 18.05 -5.93
C LEU A 41 -9.39 19.17 -6.31
N VAL A 42 -9.71 20.39 -5.89
CA VAL A 42 -8.78 21.52 -5.86
C VAL A 42 -7.91 21.36 -4.60
N PRO A 43 -6.58 21.31 -4.71
CA PRO A 43 -5.73 21.36 -3.52
C PRO A 43 -5.67 22.81 -3.02
N THR A 44 -6.47 23.11 -2.00
CA THR A 44 -6.30 24.32 -1.19
C THR A 44 -5.11 24.10 -0.25
N PHE A 45 -3.94 24.64 -0.62
CA PHE A 45 -2.79 24.71 0.28
C PHE A 45 -2.89 26.00 1.10
N THR A 46 -3.60 25.95 2.24
CA THR A 46 -3.49 26.97 3.28
C THR A 46 -2.31 26.62 4.18
N GLY A 47 -1.22 27.37 4.07
CA GLY A 47 -0.07 27.24 4.95
C GLY A 47 1.13 28.02 4.45
N ALA A 48 1.20 29.31 4.81
CA ALA A 48 2.39 30.13 4.60
C ALA A 48 3.51 29.71 5.56
N PRO A 49 4.74 29.51 5.07
CA PRO A 49 5.93 29.88 5.81
C PRO A 49 6.42 31.23 5.30
N THR A 50 6.40 32.19 6.20
CA THR A 50 7.08 33.48 6.09
C THR A 50 8.57 33.27 5.75
N GLY A 51 9.01 33.81 4.62
CA GLY A 51 10.44 33.80 4.28
C GLY A 51 10.73 34.28 2.86
N SER A 52 10.96 35.59 2.73
CA SER A 52 11.70 36.26 1.65
C SER A 52 11.12 36.22 0.23
N VAL A 53 10.46 37.33 -0.12
CA VAL A 53 10.25 37.78 -1.49
C VAL A 53 11.61 38.02 -2.17
N GLY A 54 11.88 37.36 -3.30
CA GLY A 54 13.08 37.64 -4.10
C GLY A 54 13.30 36.69 -5.27
N ASN A 55 12.73 37.04 -6.43
CA ASN A 55 13.09 36.59 -7.79
C ASN A 55 12.63 35.18 -8.25
N SER A 56 11.51 35.15 -8.97
CA SER A 56 10.93 33.97 -9.63
C SER A 56 11.68 33.58 -10.91
N GLY A 57 12.97 33.26 -10.79
CA GLY A 57 13.78 32.79 -11.91
C GLY A 57 14.02 31.29 -11.86
N ASN A 58 14.50 30.77 -10.73
CA ASN A 58 15.02 29.41 -10.66
C ASN A 58 14.91 28.83 -9.24
N MET A 59 14.05 27.83 -9.06
CA MET A 59 13.87 27.10 -7.79
C MET A 59 15.12 26.30 -7.35
N PHE A 60 16.15 26.23 -8.21
CA PHE A 60 17.42 25.54 -7.96
C PHE A 60 18.59 26.50 -7.74
N ALA A 61 18.35 27.81 -7.72
CA ALA A 61 19.38 28.82 -7.47
C ALA A 61 19.84 28.74 -6.00
N GLY A 62 20.81 27.87 -5.74
CA GLY A 62 21.32 27.56 -4.40
C GLY A 62 21.68 26.09 -4.21
N LEU A 63 21.34 25.22 -5.17
CA LEU A 63 21.71 23.81 -5.10
C LEU A 63 23.10 23.60 -5.75
N GLU A 64 24.14 23.56 -4.92
CA GLU A 64 25.50 23.24 -5.38
C GLU A 64 25.66 21.71 -5.52
N ILE A 65 25.40 21.19 -6.73
CA ILE A 65 25.60 19.77 -7.04
C ILE A 65 27.05 19.57 -7.48
N LYS A 66 27.86 18.92 -6.64
CA LYS A 66 29.21 18.48 -7.03
C LYS A 66 29.09 17.25 -7.94
N LEU A 67 29.35 17.43 -9.24
CA LEU A 67 29.25 16.35 -10.23
C LEU A 67 30.20 15.17 -9.94
N ASP A 68 31.32 15.42 -9.26
CA ASP A 68 32.31 14.40 -8.93
C ASP A 68 31.80 13.33 -7.95
N ASP A 69 30.81 13.67 -7.10
CA ASP A 69 30.22 12.75 -6.12
C ASP A 69 29.18 11.80 -6.76
N VAL A 70 28.59 12.22 -7.90
CA VAL A 70 27.58 11.46 -8.64
C VAL A 70 28.22 10.32 -9.44
N VAL A 71 29.44 10.51 -9.94
CA VAL A 71 30.17 9.48 -10.71
C VAL A 71 30.76 8.40 -9.79
N ARG A 72 30.92 8.68 -8.49
CA ARG A 72 31.60 7.79 -7.53
C ARG A 72 30.69 6.99 -6.60
N SER A 73 29.38 7.22 -6.61
CA SER A 73 28.48 6.35 -5.84
C SER A 73 27.13 6.11 -6.54
N PRO A 74 27.01 5.01 -7.33
CA PRO A 74 25.73 4.35 -7.42
C PRO A 74 25.46 3.76 -6.03
N THR A 75 24.88 4.55 -5.11
CA THR A 75 24.30 4.05 -3.86
C THR A 75 23.10 3.17 -4.21
N THR A 76 23.43 1.94 -4.59
CA THR A 76 22.56 0.79 -4.47
C THR A 76 22.36 0.55 -2.99
N THR A 77 21.40 1.28 -2.40
CA THR A 77 20.80 0.86 -1.13
C THR A 77 19.99 -0.41 -1.44
N THR A 78 20.71 -1.51 -1.55
CA THR A 78 20.20 -2.87 -1.62
C THR A 78 19.82 -3.28 -0.20
N HIS A 79 18.67 -2.80 0.27
CA HIS A 79 17.93 -3.56 1.27
C HIS A 79 17.35 -4.77 0.55
N LYS A 80 18.08 -5.89 0.60
CA LYS A 80 17.51 -7.21 0.37
C LYS A 80 16.58 -7.51 1.55
N THR A 81 15.36 -7.02 1.44
CA THR A 81 14.22 -7.52 2.20
C THR A 81 13.32 -8.16 1.17
N ASP A 82 13.14 -9.48 1.25
CA ASP A 82 12.23 -10.27 0.40
C ASP A 82 10.74 -9.97 0.70
N GLU A 83 10.44 -8.77 1.18
CA GLU A 83 9.10 -8.24 1.31
C GLU A 83 8.92 -7.25 0.17
N VAL A 84 8.47 -7.78 -0.96
CA VAL A 84 8.04 -7.01 -2.13
C VAL A 84 6.86 -6.13 -1.71
N ASP A 85 7.16 -4.91 -1.28
CA ASP A 85 6.18 -3.86 -1.10
C ASP A 85 5.36 -3.76 -2.40
N VAL A 86 4.04 -3.79 -2.31
CA VAL A 86 3.15 -3.91 -3.49
C VAL A 86 3.37 -2.74 -4.47
N MET A 87 3.84 -1.59 -3.96
CA MET A 87 4.28 -0.44 -4.76
C MET A 87 5.58 -0.70 -5.56
N SER A 88 6.47 -1.57 -5.08
CA SER A 88 7.74 -1.93 -5.73
C SER A 88 7.56 -2.78 -7.00
N THR A 89 6.49 -3.57 -7.09
CA THR A 89 6.21 -4.44 -8.26
C THR A 89 6.08 -3.65 -9.57
N VAL A 90 5.53 -2.43 -9.50
CA VAL A 90 5.44 -1.52 -10.66
C VAL A 90 6.83 -1.06 -11.09
N SER A 91 7.76 -0.87 -10.15
CA SER A 91 9.12 -0.42 -10.44
C SER A 91 9.96 -1.52 -11.10
N GLU A 92 9.79 -2.79 -10.73
CA GLU A 92 10.45 -3.94 -11.36
C GLU A 92 9.99 -4.14 -12.80
N SER A 93 8.68 -4.03 -13.06
CA SER A 93 8.13 -4.12 -14.41
C SER A 93 8.70 -3.08 -15.40
N ARG A 94 9.24 -1.96 -14.89
CA ARG A 94 9.86 -0.90 -15.70
C ARG A 94 11.35 -1.16 -15.97
N ARG A 95 12.05 -1.95 -15.15
CA ARG A 95 13.48 -2.26 -15.30
C ARG A 95 13.74 -3.24 -16.45
N ASP A 96 12.82 -4.15 -16.73
CA ASP A 96 12.95 -5.18 -17.79
C ASP A 96 12.59 -4.73 -19.21
N ARG A 97 12.68 -3.43 -19.50
CA ARG A 97 12.52 -2.94 -20.88
C ARG A 97 13.79 -3.15 -21.71
N THR A 98 14.87 -3.70 -21.16
CA THR A 98 16.08 -4.05 -21.92
C THR A 98 15.83 -5.36 -22.68
N GLY A 99 16.01 -5.34 -24.00
CA GLY A 99 15.77 -6.51 -24.85
C GLY A 99 15.30 -6.15 -26.26
N SER A 100 15.40 -7.10 -27.17
CA SER A 100 14.92 -6.92 -28.56
C SER A 100 13.40 -6.75 -28.60
N LYS A 101 12.85 -6.17 -29.68
CA LYS A 101 11.38 -6.04 -29.85
C LYS A 101 10.66 -7.39 -29.71
N ARG A 102 11.27 -8.47 -30.19
CA ARG A 102 10.74 -9.84 -30.11
C ARG A 102 10.65 -10.32 -28.67
N GLU A 103 11.69 -10.11 -27.89
CA GLU A 103 11.76 -10.50 -26.48
C GLU A 103 10.74 -9.74 -25.62
N ARG A 104 10.63 -8.43 -25.82
CA ARG A 104 9.61 -7.62 -25.13
C ARG A 104 8.19 -8.08 -25.46
N MET A 105 7.92 -8.47 -26.70
CA MET A 105 6.62 -8.99 -27.11
C MET A 105 6.32 -10.36 -26.47
N LYS A 106 7.32 -11.24 -26.42
CA LYS A 106 7.22 -12.53 -25.72
C LYS A 106 6.92 -12.32 -24.24
N LYS A 107 7.68 -11.47 -23.56
CA LYS A 107 7.47 -11.17 -22.13
C LYS A 107 6.05 -10.67 -21.85
N ARG A 108 5.55 -9.73 -22.65
CA ARG A 108 4.16 -9.23 -22.51
C ARG A 108 3.12 -10.32 -22.66
N ARG A 109 3.32 -11.23 -23.63
CA ARG A 109 2.43 -12.39 -23.81
C ARG A 109 2.49 -13.32 -22.61
N ASP A 110 3.69 -13.61 -22.11
CA ASP A 110 3.88 -14.54 -21.00
C ASP A 110 3.32 -13.97 -19.70
N GLU A 111 3.56 -12.69 -19.40
CA GLU A 111 2.92 -11.96 -18.28
C GLU A 111 1.40 -11.95 -18.40
N PHE A 112 0.86 -11.79 -19.62
CA PHE A 112 -0.58 -11.83 -19.85
C PHE A 112 -1.16 -13.23 -19.62
N MET A 113 -0.47 -14.27 -20.10
CA MET A 113 -0.89 -15.66 -19.86
C MET A 113 -0.81 -16.01 -18.37
N GLN A 114 0.25 -15.61 -17.67
CA GLN A 114 0.37 -15.78 -16.22
C GLN A 114 -0.80 -15.13 -15.47
N LYS A 115 -1.24 -13.93 -15.87
CA LYS A 115 -2.41 -13.27 -15.28
C LYS A 115 -3.70 -14.06 -15.53
N ILE A 116 -3.90 -14.56 -16.75
CA ILE A 116 -5.06 -15.40 -17.08
C ILE A 116 -5.06 -16.68 -16.23
N ASP A 117 -3.90 -17.33 -16.12
CA ASP A 117 -3.78 -18.59 -15.40
C ASP A 117 -3.96 -18.39 -13.89
N ALA A 118 -3.48 -17.28 -13.33
CA ALA A 118 -3.75 -16.90 -11.94
C ALA A 118 -5.26 -16.74 -11.66
N ILE A 119 -6.00 -16.06 -12.56
CA ILE A 119 -7.46 -15.91 -12.44
C ILE A 119 -8.16 -17.27 -12.54
N ARG A 120 -7.73 -18.14 -13.46
CA ARG A 120 -8.28 -19.49 -13.62
C ARG A 120 -8.03 -20.35 -12.38
N ALA A 121 -6.82 -20.32 -11.85
CA ALA A 121 -6.43 -21.04 -10.63
C ALA A 121 -7.29 -20.61 -9.44
N GLY A 122 -7.50 -19.30 -9.23
CA GLY A 122 -8.38 -18.79 -8.19
C GLY A 122 -9.84 -19.25 -8.34
N LYS A 123 -10.38 -19.20 -9.56
CA LYS A 123 -11.76 -19.69 -9.84
C LYS A 123 -11.88 -21.20 -9.60
N GLN A 124 -10.86 -21.97 -9.95
CA GLN A 124 -10.85 -23.42 -9.73
C GLN A 124 -10.76 -23.75 -8.23
N ALA A 125 -9.89 -23.07 -7.50
CA ALA A 125 -9.77 -23.21 -6.04
C ALA A 125 -11.10 -22.90 -5.33
N GLU A 126 -11.82 -21.85 -5.74
CA GLU A 126 -13.15 -21.52 -5.19
C GLU A 126 -14.19 -22.63 -5.48
N LYS A 127 -14.22 -23.16 -6.70
CA LYS A 127 -15.12 -24.28 -7.06
C LYS A 127 -14.83 -25.51 -6.21
N ASP A 128 -13.55 -25.82 -6.01
CA ASP A 128 -13.14 -26.99 -5.25
C ASP A 128 -13.37 -26.79 -3.74
N ARG A 129 -13.22 -25.55 -3.22
CA ARG A 129 -13.63 -25.19 -1.86
C ARG A 129 -15.11 -25.46 -1.64
N ARG A 130 -15.99 -24.97 -2.52
CA ARG A 130 -17.44 -25.21 -2.45
C ARG A 130 -17.82 -26.70 -2.51
N LYS A 131 -17.05 -27.53 -3.21
CA LYS A 131 -17.26 -28.99 -3.21
C LYS A 131 -16.86 -29.61 -1.87
N ARG A 132 -15.74 -29.18 -1.27
CA ARG A 132 -15.25 -29.65 0.03
C ARG A 132 -16.16 -29.22 1.17
N GLU A 133 -16.62 -27.97 1.17
CA GLU A 133 -17.60 -27.43 2.14
C GLU A 133 -18.91 -28.25 2.16
N LYS A 134 -19.34 -28.77 1.01
CA LYS A 134 -20.53 -29.63 0.90
C LYS A 134 -20.34 -31.04 1.47
N THR A 135 -19.13 -31.44 1.84
CA THR A 135 -18.91 -32.76 2.44
C THR A 135 -19.44 -32.77 3.88
N VAL A 136 -20.59 -33.42 4.06
CA VAL A 136 -21.43 -33.34 5.28
C VAL A 136 -20.71 -33.78 6.55
N ILE A 137 -19.79 -34.75 6.46
CA ILE A 137 -19.23 -35.42 7.63
C ILE A 137 -18.07 -34.60 8.27
N VAL A 138 -17.39 -33.72 7.51
CA VAL A 138 -16.14 -33.10 7.99
C VAL A 138 -16.01 -31.60 7.62
N GLY A 139 -16.80 -31.05 6.68
CA GLY A 139 -16.60 -29.68 6.19
C GLY A 139 -15.28 -29.51 5.42
N ASP A 140 -14.82 -28.26 5.22
CA ASP A 140 -13.57 -27.98 4.51
C ASP A 140 -12.35 -28.10 5.42
N VAL A 141 -11.60 -29.19 5.28
CA VAL A 141 -10.36 -29.48 6.03
C VAL A 141 -9.11 -28.78 5.46
N HIS A 142 -9.20 -28.24 4.25
CA HIS A 142 -8.04 -27.68 3.56
C HIS A 142 -7.39 -26.47 4.26
N PRO A 143 -8.15 -25.56 4.90
CA PRO A 143 -7.58 -24.46 5.68
C PRO A 143 -6.68 -24.95 6.82
N MET A 144 -7.06 -26.04 7.49
CA MET A 144 -6.25 -26.63 8.57
C MET A 144 -4.92 -27.17 8.06
N MET A 145 -4.93 -27.80 6.88
CA MET A 145 -3.72 -28.34 6.27
C MET A 145 -2.78 -27.22 5.79
N ASN A 146 -3.33 -26.14 5.23
CA ASN A 146 -2.55 -25.00 4.74
C ASN A 146 -2.03 -24.09 5.85
N ALA A 147 -2.62 -24.14 7.04
CA ALA A 147 -2.13 -23.41 8.21
C ALA A 147 -0.84 -24.00 8.79
N LEU A 148 -0.42 -25.19 8.32
CA LEU A 148 0.83 -25.81 8.74
C LEU A 148 1.99 -25.29 7.87
N PRO A 149 3.14 -24.91 8.48
CA PRO A 149 4.35 -24.58 7.74
C PRO A 149 4.77 -25.74 6.85
N SER A 150 5.32 -25.41 5.68
CA SER A 150 5.94 -26.43 4.85
C SER A 150 7.18 -27.01 5.55
N LEU A 151 7.56 -28.25 5.24
CA LEU A 151 8.76 -28.86 5.82
C LEU A 151 10.02 -28.03 5.51
N GLU A 152 10.09 -27.43 4.32
CA GLU A 152 11.17 -26.52 3.93
C GLU A 152 11.20 -25.26 4.80
N GLU A 153 10.04 -24.66 5.07
CA GLU A 153 9.90 -23.53 6.00
C GLU A 153 10.29 -23.93 7.43
N LEU A 154 9.99 -25.16 7.85
CA LEU A 154 10.42 -25.66 9.16
C LEU A 154 11.94 -25.86 9.24
N MET A 155 12.56 -26.40 8.19
CA MET A 155 14.01 -26.63 8.11
C MET A 155 14.82 -25.34 7.95
N THR A 156 14.24 -24.32 7.33
CA THR A 156 14.84 -22.98 7.19
C THR A 156 14.61 -22.14 8.46
N SER A 157 13.41 -22.19 9.04
CA SER A 157 13.11 -21.52 10.31
C SER A 157 13.89 -22.09 11.50
N SER A 158 14.20 -23.40 11.53
CA SER A 158 15.07 -23.98 12.55
C SER A 158 16.51 -23.44 12.47
N ARG A 159 16.97 -23.03 11.29
CA ARG A 159 18.26 -22.33 11.12
C ARG A 159 18.17 -20.84 11.42
N ALA A 160 17.01 -20.21 11.19
CA ALA A 160 16.79 -18.77 11.43
C ALA A 160 16.44 -18.42 12.89
N LYS A 161 16.10 -19.41 13.73
CA LYS A 161 15.79 -19.21 15.16
C LYS A 161 16.99 -18.74 16.00
N THR A 162 18.21 -18.73 15.45
CA THR A 162 19.38 -18.12 16.12
C THR A 162 19.53 -16.61 15.85
N ASP A 163 18.75 -15.99 14.95
CA ASP A 163 18.92 -14.56 14.58
C ASP A 163 17.71 -13.66 14.92
N ASN A 164 16.63 -14.20 15.49
CA ASN A 164 15.37 -13.46 15.69
C ASN A 164 15.01 -13.15 17.15
N GLN A 165 16.02 -12.83 17.96
CA GLN A 165 15.85 -11.90 19.09
C GLN A 165 16.70 -10.66 18.87
N LYS A 166 16.46 -9.95 17.76
CA LYS A 166 16.92 -8.56 17.66
C LYS A 166 16.09 -7.74 18.64
N LEU A 167 16.57 -7.67 19.88
CA LEU A 167 16.22 -6.65 20.86
C LEU A 167 16.09 -5.32 20.10
N LYS A 168 14.90 -4.72 20.13
CA LYS A 168 14.68 -3.40 19.52
C LYS A 168 15.76 -2.49 20.08
N LYS A 169 16.71 -2.08 19.24
CA LYS A 169 17.81 -1.19 19.63
C LYS A 169 17.18 -0.01 20.37
N SER A 170 17.68 0.30 21.56
CA SER A 170 17.18 1.43 22.35
C SER A 170 17.11 2.66 21.46
N LYS A 171 15.94 3.31 21.40
CA LYS A 171 15.80 4.56 20.64
C LYS A 171 16.94 5.50 21.07
N GLY A 172 17.64 6.08 20.09
CA GLY A 172 18.77 6.97 20.36
C GLY A 172 18.36 8.15 21.25
N ASN A 173 19.35 8.77 21.91
CA ASN A 173 19.11 9.94 22.77
C ASN A 173 18.35 11.04 22.00
N LEU A 174 17.38 11.67 22.65
CA LEU A 174 16.65 12.81 22.10
C LEU A 174 17.62 13.96 21.81
N LYS A 175 17.30 14.80 20.81
CA LYS A 175 18.07 16.02 20.54
C LYS A 175 18.00 16.95 21.76
N GLN A 176 19.07 17.70 22.02
CA GLN A 176 19.15 18.61 23.18
C GLN A 176 17.99 19.62 23.21
N GLU A 177 17.57 20.14 22.04
CA GLU A 177 16.42 21.05 21.93
C GLU A 177 15.10 20.41 22.36
N ASP A 178 14.87 19.15 21.95
CA ASP A 178 13.63 18.43 22.31
C ASP A 178 13.64 18.05 23.79
N ALA A 179 14.79 17.67 24.34
CA ALA A 179 14.95 17.43 25.76
C ALA A 179 14.69 18.71 26.59
N GLN A 180 15.18 19.86 26.14
CA GLN A 180 14.94 21.15 26.78
C GLN A 180 13.45 21.55 26.72
N LYS A 181 12.78 21.34 25.58
CA LYS A 181 11.34 21.60 25.43
C LYS A 181 10.51 20.74 26.38
N ASN A 182 10.83 19.44 26.47
CA ASN A 182 10.16 18.53 27.40
C ASN A 182 10.37 18.99 28.85
N PHE A 183 11.61 19.30 29.23
CA PHE A 183 11.90 19.80 30.57
C PHE A 183 11.13 21.09 30.92
N LEU A 184 11.08 22.06 30.01
CA LEU A 184 10.32 23.29 30.22
C LEU A 184 8.82 23.03 30.32
N SER A 185 8.29 22.09 29.54
CA SER A 185 6.90 21.63 29.64
C SER A 185 6.63 21.01 31.01
N ASP A 186 7.52 20.16 31.51
CA ASP A 186 7.39 19.50 32.81
C ASP A 186 7.45 20.51 33.96
N VAL A 187 8.38 21.47 33.90
CA VAL A 187 8.48 22.56 34.87
C VAL A 187 7.20 23.40 34.87
N LYS A 188 6.69 23.76 33.70
CA LYS A 188 5.44 24.52 33.57
C LYS A 188 4.25 23.75 34.16
N MET A 189 4.17 22.45 33.89
CA MET A 189 3.14 21.58 34.46
C MET A 189 3.22 21.54 35.99
N PHE A 190 4.44 21.38 36.54
CA PHE A 190 4.64 21.35 37.99
C PHE A 190 4.25 22.66 38.67
N VAL A 191 4.61 23.80 38.07
CA VAL A 191 4.20 25.12 38.56
C VAL A 191 2.67 25.25 38.55
N ALA A 192 2.00 24.77 37.50
CA ALA A 192 0.54 24.79 37.45
C ALA A 192 -0.10 23.93 38.55
N VAL A 193 0.42 22.71 38.78
CA VAL A 193 -0.08 21.79 39.82
C VAL A 193 0.11 22.38 41.23
N THR A 194 1.25 23.01 41.51
CA THR A 194 1.50 23.64 42.82
C THR A 194 0.65 24.89 43.07
N GLN A 195 0.19 25.55 42.01
CA GLN A 195 -0.75 26.68 42.11
C GLN A 195 -2.20 26.24 42.35
N ASP A 196 -2.54 24.97 42.09
CA ASP A 196 -3.90 24.47 42.29
C ASP A 196 -4.23 24.31 43.78
N PRO A 197 -5.25 25.03 44.32
CA PRO A 197 -5.64 24.91 45.71
C PRO A 197 -6.20 23.53 46.07
N VAL A 198 -6.72 22.76 45.12
CA VAL A 198 -7.22 21.40 45.38
C VAL A 198 -6.06 20.44 45.63
N PHE A 199 -5.02 20.53 44.82
CA PHE A 199 -3.80 19.73 44.96
C PHE A 199 -3.07 19.98 46.30
N ASN A 200 -3.00 21.26 46.72
CA ASN A 200 -2.37 21.63 47.99
C ASN A 200 -3.14 21.15 49.23
N LYS A 201 -4.44 20.90 49.11
CA LYS A 201 -5.29 20.39 50.22
C LYS A 201 -5.26 18.87 50.32
N ASP A 202 -5.47 18.18 49.20
CA ASP A 202 -5.38 16.72 49.10
C ASP A 202 -4.87 16.31 47.70
N PRO A 203 -3.58 15.94 47.57
CA PRO A 203 -3.02 15.56 46.28
C PRO A 203 -3.65 14.29 45.71
N PHE A 204 -4.07 13.36 46.57
CA PHE A 204 -4.69 12.11 46.11
C PHE A 204 -6.10 12.34 45.57
N ALA A 205 -6.87 13.29 46.13
CA ALA A 205 -8.17 13.67 45.57
C ALA A 205 -8.04 14.33 44.19
N SER A 206 -7.07 15.23 44.02
CA SER A 206 -6.78 15.87 42.72
C SER A 206 -6.41 14.83 41.66
N LEU A 207 -5.57 13.84 42.02
CA LEU A 207 -5.22 12.73 41.13
C LEU A 207 -6.45 11.88 40.75
N ARG A 208 -7.31 11.53 41.71
CA ARG A 208 -8.56 10.80 41.44
C ARG A 208 -9.44 11.54 40.43
N GLN A 209 -9.66 12.85 40.65
CA GLN A 209 -10.45 13.68 39.74
C GLN A 209 -9.82 13.75 38.34
N ALA A 210 -8.49 13.88 38.24
CA ALA A 210 -7.79 13.89 36.95
C ALA A 210 -7.97 12.56 36.20
N THR A 211 -7.89 11.42 36.90
CA THR A 211 -8.13 10.10 36.30
C THR A 211 -9.57 9.91 35.85
N GLU A 212 -10.55 10.35 36.64
CA GLU A 212 -11.97 10.30 36.27
C GLU A 212 -12.28 11.16 35.04
N ASN A 213 -11.71 12.38 34.98
CA ASN A 213 -11.88 13.25 33.82
C ASN A 213 -11.28 12.62 32.56
N ARG A 214 -10.09 12.00 32.66
CA ARG A 214 -9.47 11.29 31.54
C ARG A 214 -10.35 10.16 31.00
N LEU A 215 -10.91 9.32 31.89
CA LEU A 215 -11.80 8.23 31.48
C LEU A 215 -13.02 8.73 30.71
N LYS A 216 -13.64 9.84 31.16
CA LYS A 216 -14.80 10.44 30.47
C LYS A 216 -14.52 10.84 29.01
N TYR A 217 -13.29 11.29 28.71
CA TYR A 217 -12.90 11.66 27.35
C TYR A 217 -12.47 10.47 26.49
N GLU A 218 -12.02 9.37 27.10
CA GLU A 218 -11.69 8.14 26.36
C GLU A 218 -12.97 7.36 25.96
N ASP A 219 -14.06 7.50 26.71
CA ASP A 219 -15.36 6.85 26.46
C ASP A 219 -16.32 7.64 25.54
N SER A 220 -15.98 8.88 25.16
CA SER A 220 -16.81 9.76 24.30
C SER A 220 -16.28 9.83 22.86
#